data_AF-A0A9D2ME47-F1
#
_entry.id   AF-A0A9D2ME47-F1
#
_cell.length_a   1.000
_cell.length_b   1.000
_cell.length_c   1.000
_cell.angle_alpha   90.00
_cell.angle_beta   90.00
_cell.angle_gamma   90.00
#
_symmetry.space_group_name_H-M   'P 1'
#
loop_
_entity.id
_entity.type
_entity.pdbx_description
1 polymer ?
#
loop_
_entity_poly.entity_id
_entity_poly.type
_entity_poly.pdbx_seq_one_letter_code
_entity_poly.pdbx_strand_id
1 'polypeptide(L)'
;MKAKRILSLALAAIFAVSALSGCDWLWWLEQQQAASSSSGSSSSSAPRPSHSGSDDDENNDDSSSSSSSSSSSSTPDPEPEPEPEPEPEPEEPEKPRPVATVSDGGETLTITVNEEGGSTELAQTDLQNLPELKSTVTTVNLDGITTIATNVFKEFSKLEKVTGDSVVSIGPHAFYGCSSLKTVNLPNLKTIGNDAFFKCTSLTSIDISNVESVADYAFSGCSNLKTVDTRSATDIEMQGFMACINLQHIAVKNLDVELGKVAFSGVCQDSFHNPQKYGTLTVYYEGCSGTEAHAAKTTEENDFVTKLQTAGLNSQVTVQFAPLGKFPGAQPEEPSAEQPPAPDNALARTILNLF
;
A
#
# COMPACT_ATOMS: atom_id res chain seq x y z
N MET A 1 65.24 -1.26 -18.48
CA MET A 1 63.90 -1.09 -19.11
C MET A 1 62.72 -1.65 -18.29
N LYS A 2 62.84 -2.71 -17.47
CA LYS A 2 61.70 -3.22 -16.68
C LYS A 2 61.21 -2.26 -15.56
N ALA A 3 62.10 -1.53 -14.89
CA ALA A 3 61.75 -0.60 -13.80
C ALA A 3 60.83 0.58 -14.22
N LYS A 4 61.02 1.17 -15.41
CA LYS A 4 60.17 2.29 -15.88
C LYS A 4 58.72 1.90 -16.17
N ARG A 5 58.42 0.62 -16.45
CA ARG A 5 57.05 0.13 -16.64
C ARG A 5 56.31 -0.08 -15.31
N ILE A 6 57.02 -0.45 -14.25
CA ILE A 6 56.43 -0.64 -12.91
C ILE A 6 56.02 0.72 -12.31
N LEU A 7 56.86 1.76 -12.46
CA LEU A 7 56.53 3.10 -11.99
C LEU A 7 55.31 3.72 -12.72
N SER A 8 55.13 3.43 -14.00
CA SER A 8 53.96 3.86 -14.77
C SER A 8 52.66 3.16 -14.36
N LEU A 9 52.74 1.91 -13.91
CA LEU A 9 51.60 1.16 -13.36
C LEU A 9 51.27 1.61 -11.92
N ALA A 10 52.28 1.96 -11.12
CA ALA A 10 52.07 2.50 -9.77
C ALA A 10 51.39 3.89 -9.80
N LEU A 11 51.77 4.78 -10.72
CA LEU A 11 51.13 6.09 -10.89
C LEU A 11 49.67 5.97 -11.40
N ALA A 12 49.37 4.98 -12.25
CA ALA A 12 48.00 4.68 -12.65
C ALA A 12 47.15 4.14 -11.48
N ALA A 13 47.74 3.29 -10.62
CA ALA A 13 47.06 2.76 -9.43
C ALA A 13 46.76 3.84 -8.38
N ILE A 14 47.65 4.83 -8.21
CA ILE A 14 47.41 5.96 -7.29
C ILE A 14 46.25 6.84 -7.79
N PHE A 15 46.11 7.04 -9.11
CA PHE A 15 44.92 7.73 -9.67
C PHE A 15 43.63 6.90 -9.57
N ALA A 16 43.72 5.57 -9.49
CA ALA A 16 42.54 4.69 -9.39
C ALA A 16 41.98 4.57 -7.95
N VAL A 17 42.78 4.84 -6.91
CA VAL A 17 42.32 4.73 -5.51
C VAL A 17 41.74 6.06 -4.98
N SER A 18 42.17 7.21 -5.52
CA SER A 18 41.60 8.52 -5.15
C SER A 18 40.16 8.74 -5.66
N ALA A 19 39.67 7.92 -6.59
CA ALA A 19 38.28 7.95 -7.07
C ALA A 19 37.29 7.20 -6.16
N LEU A 20 37.77 6.51 -5.11
CA LEU A 20 36.95 5.81 -4.12
C LEU A 20 36.80 6.59 -2.79
N SER A 21 37.24 7.84 -2.75
CA SER A 21 37.01 8.78 -1.64
C SER A 21 36.81 10.21 -2.16
N GLY A 22 35.88 10.37 -3.12
CA GLY A 22 35.44 11.67 -3.63
C GLY A 22 34.20 12.14 -2.89
N CYS A 23 34.38 12.98 -1.87
CA CYS A 23 33.27 13.52 -1.09
C CYS A 23 32.44 14.50 -1.93
N ASP A 24 31.11 14.38 -1.90
CA ASP A 24 30.21 15.50 -2.19
C ASP A 24 30.18 16.49 -1.01
N TRP A 25 31.35 17.08 -0.76
CA TRP A 25 31.51 18.36 -0.08
C TRP A 25 31.43 19.52 -1.09
N LEU A 26 30.98 19.23 -2.31
CA LEU A 26 30.92 20.14 -3.46
C LEU A 26 29.49 20.47 -3.92
N TRP A 27 28.46 20.07 -3.16
CA TRP A 27 27.10 20.62 -3.31
C TRP A 27 26.75 21.72 -2.27
N TRP A 28 27.65 21.97 -1.30
CA TRP A 28 27.47 23.04 -0.29
C TRP A 28 28.23 24.32 -0.61
N LEU A 29 29.29 24.26 -1.42
CA LEU A 29 30.18 25.40 -1.69
C LEU A 29 29.79 26.25 -2.91
N GLU A 30 28.66 25.98 -3.56
CA GLU A 30 28.13 26.75 -4.70
C GLU A 30 26.86 27.58 -4.35
N GLN A 31 26.57 27.70 -3.04
CA GLN A 31 25.52 28.58 -2.49
C GLN A 31 26.06 29.87 -1.82
N GLN A 32 27.36 30.20 -2.00
CA GLN A 32 27.95 31.46 -1.48
C GLN A 32 28.76 32.28 -2.50
N GLN A 33 28.52 32.12 -3.80
CA GLN A 33 29.06 33.02 -4.84
C GLN A 33 28.00 33.83 -5.62
N ALA A 34 26.80 33.96 -5.07
CA ALA A 34 25.81 34.96 -5.49
C ALA A 34 25.91 36.30 -4.71
N ALA A 35 26.93 36.49 -3.87
CA ALA A 35 27.07 37.68 -3.03
C ALA A 35 28.53 38.08 -2.73
N SER A 36 29.27 38.61 -3.72
CA SER A 36 30.32 39.64 -3.50
C SER A 36 31.07 40.02 -4.79
N SER A 37 30.51 40.95 -5.57
CA SER A 37 31.28 41.64 -6.63
C SER A 37 30.92 43.12 -6.75
N SER A 38 31.15 43.90 -5.69
CA SER A 38 31.94 45.15 -5.79
C SER A 38 32.01 45.90 -4.44
N SER A 39 33.20 45.91 -3.85
CA SER A 39 33.70 47.03 -3.03
C SER A 39 33.58 48.37 -3.78
N GLY A 40 33.46 49.55 -3.14
CA GLY A 40 33.46 49.88 -1.72
C GLY A 40 33.95 51.34 -1.53
N SER A 41 33.77 51.93 -0.33
CA SER A 41 34.28 53.27 0.12
C SER A 41 33.88 54.50 -0.72
N SER A 42 33.40 55.63 -0.20
CA SER A 42 34.05 56.46 0.84
C SER A 42 33.18 57.65 1.32
N SER A 43 33.33 58.01 2.61
CA SER A 43 33.34 59.38 3.18
C SER A 43 32.28 60.46 2.85
N SER A 44 31.57 60.89 3.90
CA SER A 44 31.25 62.29 4.28
C SER A 44 30.56 63.25 3.28
N SER A 45 29.31 63.64 3.57
CA SER A 45 28.97 64.97 4.17
C SER A 45 27.45 65.22 4.25
N ALA A 46 27.04 66.05 5.20
CA ALA A 46 25.69 66.62 5.36
C ALA A 46 25.35 67.63 4.22
N PRO A 47 24.09 68.11 3.99
CA PRO A 47 23.02 68.27 5.00
C PRO A 47 21.54 67.96 4.59
N ARG A 48 20.66 68.14 5.60
CA ARG A 48 19.17 68.17 5.64
C ARG A 48 18.50 69.15 4.65
N PRO A 49 17.15 69.17 4.44
CA PRO A 49 16.03 68.54 5.20
C PRO A 49 15.06 67.70 4.29
N SER A 50 13.74 67.45 4.50
CA SER A 50 12.71 67.84 5.50
C SER A 50 11.46 66.91 5.56
N HIS A 51 11.08 66.47 6.77
CA HIS A 51 9.71 66.39 7.36
C HIS A 51 8.61 65.39 6.88
N SER A 52 7.73 65.09 7.88
CA SER A 52 6.52 64.23 7.91
C SER A 52 6.76 62.72 7.72
N GLY A 53 6.43 61.81 8.66
CA GLY A 53 6.05 61.99 10.07
C GLY A 53 4.62 61.58 10.42
N SER A 54 4.43 60.33 10.85
CA SER A 54 3.47 59.87 11.88
C SER A 54 3.71 58.37 12.09
N ASP A 55 4.22 58.00 13.26
CA ASP A 55 4.21 56.63 13.77
C ASP A 55 3.43 56.61 15.09
N ASP A 56 3.05 55.39 15.45
CA ASP A 56 2.38 54.85 16.63
C ASP A 56 2.73 55.45 18.01
N ASP A 57 1.92 55.07 19.01
CA ASP A 57 2.47 54.72 20.33
C ASP A 57 1.64 53.59 20.97
N GLU A 58 2.34 52.55 21.41
CA GLU A 58 1.84 51.43 22.21
C GLU A 58 1.99 51.73 23.74
N ASN A 59 1.64 50.71 24.54
CA ASN A 59 2.17 50.42 25.88
C ASN A 59 1.48 51.02 27.13
N ASN A 60 0.68 50.13 27.74
CA ASN A 60 0.97 49.46 29.01
C ASN A 60 1.23 50.23 30.33
N ASP A 61 0.56 49.67 31.33
CA ASP A 61 0.96 49.42 32.71
C ASP A 61 0.80 50.47 33.83
N ASP A 62 -0.02 50.00 34.78
CA ASP A 62 0.12 50.03 36.23
C ASP A 62 -0.38 51.21 37.09
N SER A 63 -1.47 50.91 37.79
CA SER A 63 -1.57 50.96 39.26
C SER A 63 -1.40 52.31 39.99
N SER A 64 -2.52 52.86 40.48
CA SER A 64 -2.98 52.67 41.88
C SER A 64 -3.63 53.89 42.54
N SER A 65 -4.82 53.66 43.14
CA SER A 65 -5.47 54.48 44.19
C SER A 65 -5.92 55.91 43.79
N SER A 66 -6.95 56.53 44.38
CA SER A 66 -7.74 56.24 45.60
C SER A 66 -9.14 56.90 45.53
N SER A 67 -10.11 56.38 46.30
CA SER A 67 -11.29 57.07 46.92
C SER A 67 -12.14 58.10 46.13
N SER A 68 -13.47 58.15 46.23
CA SER A 68 -14.43 57.55 47.20
C SER A 68 -15.89 57.88 46.81
N SER A 69 -16.84 57.08 47.34
CA SER A 69 -18.30 57.36 47.50
C SER A 69 -19.12 57.55 46.21
N SER A 70 -20.38 57.09 46.09
CA SER A 70 -21.42 56.93 47.12
C SER A 70 -22.52 55.92 46.75
N SER A 71 -23.11 55.33 47.80
CA SER A 71 -24.41 54.65 47.92
C SER A 71 -25.42 54.62 46.75
N SER A 72 -25.96 53.42 46.46
CA SER A 72 -27.40 53.13 46.65
C SER A 72 -27.68 51.62 46.67
N SER A 73 -28.81 51.23 47.28
CA SER A 73 -29.19 49.85 47.57
C SER A 73 -30.22 49.29 46.59
N SER A 74 -30.08 48.02 46.18
CA SER A 74 -31.18 47.16 45.70
C SER A 74 -30.84 45.69 45.96
N THR A 75 -31.86 44.89 46.21
CA THR A 75 -31.78 43.45 46.57
C THR A 75 -31.46 42.57 45.36
N PRO A 76 -30.74 41.45 45.53
CA PRO A 76 -30.64 40.42 44.49
C PRO A 76 -31.92 39.59 44.41
N ASP A 77 -32.38 39.29 43.19
CA ASP A 77 -33.42 38.30 42.91
C ASP A 77 -32.87 36.86 43.12
N PRO A 78 -33.72 35.87 43.42
CA PRO A 78 -33.30 34.48 43.56
C PRO A 78 -32.98 33.83 42.20
N GLU A 79 -31.90 33.05 42.15
CA GLU A 79 -31.53 32.24 40.98
C GLU A 79 -32.58 31.14 40.71
N PRO A 80 -32.88 30.81 39.43
CA PRO A 80 -33.75 29.68 39.10
C PRO A 80 -33.06 28.34 39.35
N GLU A 81 -33.80 27.36 39.87
CA GLU A 81 -33.30 26.00 40.11
C GLU A 81 -32.95 25.29 38.78
N PRO A 82 -31.87 24.46 38.75
CA PRO A 82 -31.47 23.75 37.53
C PRO A 82 -32.46 22.64 37.17
N GLU A 83 -32.72 22.49 35.87
CA GLU A 83 -33.56 21.41 35.32
C GLU A 83 -32.90 20.02 35.53
N PRO A 84 -33.68 18.94 35.72
CA PRO A 84 -33.13 17.60 35.93
C PRO A 84 -32.44 17.06 34.66
N GLU A 85 -31.28 16.44 34.84
CA GLU A 85 -30.51 15.82 33.74
C GLU A 85 -31.30 14.65 33.10
N PRO A 86 -31.19 14.47 31.77
CA PRO A 86 -31.86 13.37 31.06
C PRO A 86 -31.28 12.00 31.45
N GLU A 87 -32.16 11.00 31.56
CA GLU A 87 -31.76 9.61 31.84
C GLU A 87 -30.85 9.05 30.72
N PRO A 88 -29.82 8.23 31.05
CA PRO A 88 -28.92 7.68 30.05
C PRO A 88 -29.61 6.69 29.11
N GLU A 89 -29.34 6.81 27.81
CA GLU A 89 -29.84 5.89 26.79
C GLU A 89 -29.31 4.45 27.01
N PRO A 90 -30.08 3.41 26.61
CA PRO A 90 -29.66 2.02 26.79
C PRO A 90 -28.43 1.69 25.92
N GLU A 91 -27.41 1.10 26.55
CA GLU A 91 -26.17 0.71 25.88
C GLU A 91 -26.42 -0.27 24.71
N GLU A 92 -25.78 -0.04 23.55
CA GLU A 92 -25.81 -0.97 22.43
C GLU A 92 -25.25 -2.35 22.84
N PRO A 93 -25.78 -3.47 22.27
CA PRO A 93 -25.23 -4.79 22.54
C PRO A 93 -23.75 -4.84 22.12
N GLU A 94 -22.88 -5.27 23.04
CA GLU A 94 -21.44 -5.35 22.77
C GLU A 94 -21.15 -6.17 21.51
N LYS A 95 -20.43 -5.59 20.55
CA LYS A 95 -20.00 -6.29 19.33
C LYS A 95 -19.12 -7.50 19.70
N PRO A 96 -19.25 -8.64 19.00
CA PRO A 96 -18.43 -9.82 19.25
C PRO A 96 -16.94 -9.48 19.11
N ARG A 97 -16.19 -9.66 20.21
CA ARG A 97 -14.77 -9.27 20.30
C ARG A 97 -13.87 -10.38 19.74
N PRO A 98 -12.91 -10.08 18.84
CA PRO A 98 -11.87 -11.03 18.45
C PRO A 98 -11.05 -11.49 19.65
N VAL A 99 -10.73 -12.78 19.71
CA VAL A 99 -9.82 -13.33 20.73
C VAL A 99 -8.54 -13.81 20.07
N ALA A 100 -7.44 -13.13 20.39
CA ALA A 100 -6.10 -13.48 19.96
C ALA A 100 -5.50 -14.54 20.89
N THR A 101 -5.09 -15.67 20.32
CA THR A 101 -4.34 -16.74 20.99
C THR A 101 -2.98 -16.91 20.32
N VAL A 102 -1.94 -17.10 21.13
CA VAL A 102 -0.57 -17.31 20.63
C VAL A 102 -0.16 -18.74 20.93
N SER A 103 0.38 -19.42 19.93
CA SER A 103 0.79 -20.81 19.97
C SER A 103 2.21 -20.97 19.42
N ASP A 104 2.73 -22.20 19.44
CA ASP A 104 4.03 -22.56 18.89
C ASP A 104 5.19 -21.66 19.40
N GLY A 105 5.31 -21.55 20.73
CA GLY A 105 6.37 -20.76 21.39
C GLY A 105 6.30 -19.24 21.18
N GLY A 106 5.31 -18.72 20.46
CA GLY A 106 5.21 -17.31 20.08
C GLY A 106 5.08 -17.07 18.58
N GLU A 107 5.27 -18.10 17.73
CA GLU A 107 5.40 -17.94 16.28
C GLU A 107 4.06 -17.94 15.53
N THR A 108 3.03 -18.61 16.06
CA THR A 108 1.70 -18.69 15.41
C THR A 108 0.64 -17.96 16.21
N LEU A 109 0.13 -16.86 15.64
CA LEU A 109 -0.99 -16.07 16.14
C LEU A 109 -2.29 -16.56 15.49
N THR A 110 -3.22 -17.08 16.29
CA THR A 110 -4.55 -17.50 15.84
C THR A 110 -5.59 -16.58 16.46
N ILE A 111 -6.37 -15.92 15.63
CA ILE A 111 -7.41 -14.98 16.04
C ILE A 111 -8.75 -15.58 15.62
N THR A 112 -9.61 -15.85 16.61
CA THR A 112 -10.93 -16.43 16.40
C THR A 112 -12.02 -15.52 16.98
N VAL A 113 -13.22 -15.64 16.44
CA VAL A 113 -14.44 -15.04 17.00
C VAL A 113 -15.14 -16.09 17.85
N ASN A 114 -15.53 -15.74 19.08
CA ASN A 114 -16.07 -16.71 20.04
C ASN A 114 -17.58 -16.96 19.91
N GLU A 115 -18.32 -16.16 19.12
CA GLU A 115 -19.77 -16.29 18.95
C GLU A 115 -20.19 -16.03 17.49
N GLU A 116 -21.18 -16.77 17.00
CA GLU A 116 -21.70 -16.64 15.63
C GLU A 116 -22.69 -15.47 15.52
N GLY A 117 -22.27 -14.35 14.90
CA GLY A 117 -23.19 -13.31 14.44
C GLY A 117 -22.65 -11.89 14.47
N GLY A 118 -22.23 -11.37 13.31
CA GLY A 118 -21.86 -9.96 13.14
C GLY A 118 -20.70 -9.76 12.16
N SER A 119 -20.46 -8.51 11.76
CA SER A 119 -19.18 -8.12 11.13
C SER A 119 -18.11 -8.08 12.21
N THR A 120 -17.14 -8.97 12.10
CA THR A 120 -16.07 -9.17 13.08
C THR A 120 -14.82 -8.48 12.58
N GLU A 121 -14.68 -7.23 13.02
CA GLU A 121 -13.51 -6.42 12.73
C GLU A 121 -12.40 -6.71 13.72
N LEU A 122 -11.20 -7.05 13.22
CA LEU A 122 -9.99 -7.10 13.99
C LEU A 122 -9.36 -5.71 14.01
N ALA A 123 -9.36 -5.05 15.17
CA ALA A 123 -8.80 -3.73 15.37
C ALA A 123 -7.37 -3.79 15.91
N GLN A 124 -6.57 -2.74 15.67
CA GLN A 124 -5.21 -2.67 16.21
C GLN A 124 -5.19 -2.72 17.74
N THR A 125 -6.25 -2.23 18.40
CA THR A 125 -6.47 -2.31 19.86
C THR A 125 -6.44 -3.73 20.40
N ASP A 126 -6.92 -4.70 19.63
CA ASP A 126 -7.07 -6.09 20.09
C ASP A 126 -5.71 -6.80 20.22
N LEU A 127 -4.68 -6.24 19.58
CA LEU A 127 -3.28 -6.71 19.65
C LEU A 127 -2.39 -5.83 20.53
N GLN A 128 -2.87 -4.71 21.10
CA GLN A 128 -2.03 -3.76 21.86
C GLN A 128 -1.36 -4.36 23.09
N ASN A 129 -2.01 -5.33 23.74
CA ASN A 129 -1.48 -6.00 24.94
C ASN A 129 -0.47 -7.13 24.62
N LEU A 130 -0.11 -7.33 23.35
CA LEU A 130 0.77 -8.39 22.88
C LEU A 130 2.00 -7.81 22.13
N PRO A 131 2.86 -7.00 22.80
CA PRO A 131 3.89 -6.19 22.14
C PRO A 131 4.99 -7.01 21.44
N GLU A 132 5.29 -8.22 21.92
CA GLU A 132 6.35 -9.09 21.36
C GLU A 132 6.00 -9.65 19.97
N LEU A 133 4.71 -9.69 19.60
CA LEU A 133 4.22 -10.36 18.37
C LEU A 133 4.92 -9.87 17.10
N LYS A 134 5.17 -8.56 16.98
CA LYS A 134 5.78 -7.95 15.79
C LYS A 134 7.14 -8.55 15.41
N SER A 135 7.83 -9.11 16.41
CA SER A 135 9.18 -9.63 16.32
C SER A 135 9.26 -11.16 16.43
N THR A 136 8.15 -11.84 16.68
CA THR A 136 8.09 -13.31 16.88
C THR A 136 7.15 -14.01 15.90
N VAL A 137 6.00 -13.42 15.58
CA VAL A 137 4.97 -14.07 14.76
C VAL A 137 5.45 -14.26 13.32
N THR A 138 5.39 -15.51 12.86
CA THR A 138 5.67 -15.94 11.49
C THR A 138 4.38 -16.31 10.74
N THR A 139 3.33 -16.74 11.46
CA THR A 139 2.05 -17.14 10.88
C THR A 139 0.87 -16.49 11.61
N VAL A 140 -0.07 -15.95 10.84
CA VAL A 140 -1.34 -15.39 11.34
C VAL A 140 -2.51 -16.16 10.72
N ASN A 141 -3.43 -16.62 11.57
CA ASN A 141 -4.70 -17.20 11.15
C ASN A 141 -5.88 -16.33 11.62
N LEU A 142 -6.84 -16.08 10.73
CA LEU A 142 -7.93 -15.09 10.86
C LEU A 142 -9.31 -15.73 10.64
N ASP A 143 -9.49 -16.99 11.01
CA ASP A 143 -10.75 -17.70 10.79
C ASP A 143 -11.90 -17.04 11.55
N GLY A 144 -12.99 -16.74 10.82
CA GLY A 144 -14.14 -15.99 11.32
C GLY A 144 -13.99 -14.47 11.33
N ILE A 145 -12.81 -13.89 11.05
CA ILE A 145 -12.62 -12.43 10.93
C ILE A 145 -13.09 -11.96 9.53
N THR A 146 -13.93 -10.94 9.47
CA THR A 146 -14.44 -10.39 8.20
C THR A 146 -13.68 -9.15 7.72
N THR A 147 -13.17 -8.36 8.65
CA THR A 147 -12.47 -7.09 8.35
C THR A 147 -11.18 -7.00 9.15
N ILE A 148 -10.06 -6.72 8.49
CA ILE A 148 -8.80 -6.35 9.13
C ILE A 148 -8.72 -4.82 9.14
N ALA A 149 -8.72 -4.19 10.30
CA ALA A 149 -8.69 -2.73 10.39
C ALA A 149 -7.32 -2.12 10.03
N THR A 150 -7.27 -0.79 10.11
CA THR A 150 -6.06 0.01 9.87
C THR A 150 -4.89 -0.39 10.77
N ASN A 151 -3.68 -0.48 10.20
CA ASN A 151 -2.40 -0.75 10.90
C ASN A 151 -2.27 -2.05 11.75
N VAL A 152 -3.22 -3.00 11.69
CA VAL A 152 -3.28 -4.17 12.60
C VAL A 152 -1.97 -4.96 12.67
N PHE A 153 -1.45 -5.39 11.51
CA PHE A 153 -0.20 -6.14 11.37
C PHE A 153 0.97 -5.26 10.87
N LYS A 154 0.88 -3.94 11.04
CA LYS A 154 1.92 -3.02 10.59
C LYS A 154 3.27 -3.34 11.23
N GLU A 155 4.27 -3.49 10.36
CA GLU A 155 5.67 -3.78 10.66
C GLU A 155 5.90 -5.12 11.39
N PHE A 156 5.03 -6.12 11.16
CA PHE A 156 5.29 -7.50 11.55
C PHE A 156 6.39 -8.09 10.64
N SER A 157 7.63 -7.68 10.88
CA SER A 157 8.78 -7.93 9.99
C SER A 157 9.12 -9.41 9.78
N LYS A 158 8.70 -10.30 10.68
CA LYS A 158 8.87 -11.77 10.57
C LYS A 158 7.65 -12.52 10.05
N LEU A 159 6.50 -11.86 9.89
CA LEU A 159 5.28 -12.50 9.40
C LEU A 159 5.53 -13.02 7.99
N GLU A 160 5.41 -14.33 7.78
CA GLU A 160 5.64 -15.00 6.50
C GLU A 160 4.35 -15.44 5.82
N LYS A 161 3.30 -15.74 6.61
CA LYS A 161 2.06 -16.35 6.12
C LYS A 161 0.82 -15.77 6.81
N VAL A 162 -0.22 -15.46 6.03
CA VAL A 162 -1.55 -15.08 6.51
C VAL A 162 -2.60 -16.00 5.88
N THR A 163 -3.52 -16.52 6.69
CA THR A 163 -4.71 -17.29 6.27
C THR A 163 -5.97 -16.77 6.93
N GLY A 164 -7.12 -16.94 6.28
CA GLY A 164 -8.43 -16.66 6.87
C GLY A 164 -9.52 -16.70 5.81
N ASP A 165 -10.43 -17.67 5.92
CA ASP A 165 -11.44 -17.91 4.88
C ASP A 165 -12.57 -16.88 4.88
N SER A 166 -12.79 -16.17 6.00
CA SER A 166 -13.90 -15.20 6.15
C SER A 166 -13.54 -13.75 5.80
N VAL A 167 -12.28 -13.43 5.52
CA VAL A 167 -11.83 -12.03 5.37
C VAL A 167 -12.32 -11.45 4.03
N VAL A 168 -13.14 -10.40 4.14
CA VAL A 168 -13.73 -9.66 3.00
C VAL A 168 -12.99 -8.33 2.76
N SER A 169 -12.48 -7.68 3.82
CA SER A 169 -11.89 -6.34 3.71
C SER A 169 -10.57 -6.20 4.49
N ILE A 170 -9.62 -5.50 3.88
CA ILE A 170 -8.34 -5.12 4.47
C ILE A 170 -8.24 -3.59 4.48
N GLY A 171 -8.13 -3.00 5.67
CA GLY A 171 -8.00 -1.57 5.88
C GLY A 171 -6.62 -1.01 5.56
N PRO A 172 -6.47 0.33 5.56
CA PRO A 172 -5.21 0.98 5.22
C PRO A 172 -4.03 0.51 6.08
N HIS A 173 -2.87 0.34 5.45
CA HIS A 173 -1.61 -0.03 6.10
C HIS A 173 -1.64 -1.35 6.91
N ALA A 174 -2.66 -2.20 6.75
CA ALA A 174 -2.87 -3.38 7.61
C ALA A 174 -1.65 -4.30 7.70
N PHE A 175 -0.92 -4.52 6.61
CA PHE A 175 0.32 -5.30 6.54
C PHE A 175 1.53 -4.44 6.10
N TYR A 176 1.46 -3.12 6.28
CA TYR A 176 2.53 -2.18 5.88
C TYR A 176 3.89 -2.64 6.45
N GLY A 177 4.88 -2.82 5.58
CA GLY A 177 6.23 -3.19 5.96
C GLY A 177 6.42 -4.64 6.46
N CYS A 178 5.48 -5.56 6.20
CA CYS A 178 5.67 -7.00 6.47
C CYS A 178 6.67 -7.60 5.45
N SER A 179 7.95 -7.24 5.58
CA SER A 179 8.98 -7.53 4.56
C SER A 179 9.26 -9.02 4.36
N SER A 180 8.94 -9.88 5.32
CA SER A 180 9.04 -11.36 5.21
C SER A 180 7.77 -12.04 4.70
N LEU A 181 6.66 -11.32 4.47
CA LEU A 181 5.37 -11.89 4.08
C LEU A 181 5.46 -12.50 2.69
N LYS A 182 5.37 -13.83 2.59
CA LYS A 182 5.52 -14.61 1.34
C LYS A 182 4.18 -15.00 0.74
N THR A 183 3.21 -15.34 1.60
CA THR A 183 1.93 -15.96 1.23
C THR A 183 0.77 -15.31 1.97
N VAL A 184 -0.25 -14.90 1.22
CA VAL A 184 -1.54 -14.43 1.74
C VAL A 184 -2.63 -15.25 1.07
N ASN A 185 -3.43 -15.98 1.86
CA ASN A 185 -4.54 -16.80 1.37
C ASN A 185 -5.85 -16.36 2.02
N LEU A 186 -6.58 -15.49 1.33
CA LEU A 186 -7.83 -14.87 1.78
C LEU A 186 -8.86 -14.97 0.62
N PRO A 187 -9.49 -16.14 0.41
CA PRO A 187 -10.21 -16.45 -0.83
C PRO A 187 -11.45 -15.57 -1.08
N ASN A 188 -12.05 -15.03 -0.02
CA ASN A 188 -13.25 -14.17 -0.08
C ASN A 188 -12.94 -12.66 -0.05
N LEU A 189 -11.67 -12.27 -0.23
CA LEU A 189 -11.23 -10.88 -0.18
C LEU A 189 -11.85 -10.04 -1.32
N LYS A 190 -12.44 -8.90 -0.96
CA LYS A 190 -13.13 -7.97 -1.88
C LYS A 190 -12.50 -6.59 -1.98
N THR A 191 -11.98 -6.04 -0.89
CA THR A 191 -11.44 -4.67 -0.87
C THR A 191 -10.10 -4.57 -0.16
N ILE A 192 -9.15 -3.87 -0.77
CA ILE A 192 -7.80 -3.66 -0.24
C ILE A 192 -7.52 -2.15 -0.13
N GLY A 193 -7.34 -1.66 1.09
CA GLY A 193 -7.14 -0.24 1.41
C GLY A 193 -5.71 0.28 1.17
N ASN A 194 -5.57 1.60 1.35
CA ASN A 194 -4.34 2.35 1.04
C ASN A 194 -3.10 1.79 1.73
N ASP A 195 -2.03 1.59 0.97
CA ASP A 195 -0.74 1.05 1.45
C ASP A 195 -0.84 -0.33 2.18
N ALA A 196 -1.93 -1.09 2.02
CA ALA A 196 -2.20 -2.29 2.82
C ALA A 196 -1.04 -3.30 2.85
N PHE A 197 -0.38 -3.55 1.72
CA PHE A 197 0.79 -4.42 1.57
C PHE A 197 2.06 -3.64 1.17
N PHE A 198 2.11 -2.33 1.41
CA PHE A 198 3.26 -1.49 1.04
C PHE A 198 4.57 -2.05 1.61
N LYS A 199 5.60 -2.22 0.77
CA LYS A 199 6.89 -2.84 1.09
C LYS A 199 6.81 -4.27 1.66
N CYS A 200 5.79 -5.07 1.32
CA CYS A 200 5.83 -6.53 1.51
C CYS A 200 6.78 -7.18 0.50
N THR A 201 8.08 -6.93 0.65
CA THR A 201 9.11 -7.26 -0.34
C THR A 201 9.26 -8.75 -0.64
N SER A 202 8.88 -9.65 0.28
CA SER A 202 8.91 -11.10 0.05
C SER A 202 7.65 -11.67 -0.60
N LEU A 203 6.61 -10.86 -0.82
CA LEU A 203 5.33 -11.34 -1.35
C LEU A 203 5.53 -11.75 -2.81
N THR A 204 5.33 -13.03 -3.11
CA THR A 204 5.61 -13.59 -4.46
C THR A 204 4.36 -13.73 -5.32
N SER A 205 3.23 -14.01 -4.67
CA SER A 205 1.90 -14.14 -5.25
C SER A 205 0.86 -13.84 -4.18
N ILE A 206 -0.25 -13.24 -4.59
CA ILE A 206 -1.48 -13.11 -3.81
C ILE A 206 -2.64 -13.39 -4.75
N ASP A 207 -3.63 -14.15 -4.29
CA ASP A 207 -4.88 -14.28 -5.03
C ASP A 207 -5.73 -13.04 -4.77
N ILE A 208 -5.93 -12.25 -5.83
CA ILE A 208 -6.84 -11.10 -5.85
C ILE A 208 -7.91 -11.24 -6.94
N SER A 209 -8.13 -12.47 -7.44
CA SER A 209 -9.07 -12.76 -8.53
C SER A 209 -10.52 -12.38 -8.20
N ASN A 210 -10.88 -12.34 -6.91
CA ASN A 210 -12.19 -11.92 -6.40
C ASN A 210 -12.26 -10.46 -5.93
N VAL A 211 -11.14 -9.73 -5.90
CA VAL A 211 -11.04 -8.36 -5.39
C VAL A 211 -11.63 -7.38 -6.39
N GLU A 212 -12.49 -6.49 -5.89
CA GLU A 212 -13.22 -5.49 -6.67
C GLU A 212 -12.50 -4.13 -6.66
N SER A 213 -11.90 -3.75 -5.52
CA SER A 213 -11.22 -2.46 -5.34
C SER A 213 -9.82 -2.63 -4.76
N VAL A 214 -8.82 -2.05 -5.43
CA VAL A 214 -7.41 -1.96 -4.99
C VAL A 214 -7.02 -0.49 -4.87
N ALA A 215 -6.90 -0.01 -3.63
CA ALA A 215 -6.69 1.40 -3.34
C ALA A 215 -5.23 1.88 -3.52
N ASP A 216 -5.00 3.19 -3.36
CA ASP A 216 -3.70 3.84 -3.58
C ASP A 216 -2.53 3.08 -2.90
N TYR A 217 -1.46 2.86 -3.66
CA TYR A 217 -0.22 2.20 -3.20
C TYR A 217 -0.38 0.79 -2.57
N ALA A 218 -1.53 0.12 -2.69
CA ALA A 218 -1.83 -1.12 -1.96
C ALA A 218 -0.73 -2.20 -2.00
N PHE A 219 -0.09 -2.44 -3.16
CA PHE A 219 1.04 -3.37 -3.34
C PHE A 219 2.37 -2.67 -3.67
N SER A 220 2.46 -1.36 -3.44
CA SER A 220 3.65 -0.57 -3.76
C SER A 220 4.91 -1.11 -3.05
N GLY A 221 5.96 -1.40 -3.82
CA GLY A 221 7.20 -1.98 -3.31
C GLY A 221 7.14 -3.47 -3.00
N CYS A 222 6.11 -4.21 -3.43
CA CYS A 222 6.10 -5.68 -3.42
C CYS A 222 7.06 -6.23 -4.49
N SER A 223 8.36 -6.03 -4.28
CA SER A 223 9.39 -6.21 -5.31
C SER A 223 9.52 -7.63 -5.86
N ASN A 224 9.11 -8.67 -5.11
CA ASN A 224 9.11 -10.06 -5.56
C ASN A 224 7.77 -10.56 -6.14
N LEU A 225 6.73 -9.71 -6.21
CA LEU A 225 5.41 -10.10 -6.72
C LEU A 225 5.48 -10.37 -8.23
N LYS A 226 5.11 -11.58 -8.67
CA LYS A 226 5.26 -12.02 -10.07
C LYS A 226 3.96 -12.11 -10.86
N THR A 227 2.88 -12.46 -10.17
CA THR A 227 1.58 -12.83 -10.74
C THR A 227 0.48 -12.07 -10.00
N VAL A 228 -0.41 -11.40 -10.74
CA VAL A 228 -1.64 -10.80 -10.21
C VAL A 228 -2.82 -11.13 -11.11
N ASP A 229 -3.98 -11.40 -10.53
CA ASP A 229 -5.22 -11.67 -11.26
C ASP A 229 -6.24 -10.60 -10.93
N THR A 230 -6.36 -9.58 -11.78
CA THR A 230 -7.23 -8.43 -11.56
C THR A 230 -8.54 -8.55 -12.35
N ARG A 231 -9.04 -9.77 -12.60
CA ARG A 231 -10.26 -9.99 -13.40
C ARG A 231 -11.54 -9.46 -12.74
N SER A 232 -11.64 -9.47 -11.41
CA SER A 232 -12.80 -8.86 -10.71
C SER A 232 -12.60 -7.39 -10.37
N ALA A 233 -11.39 -6.84 -10.52
CA ALA A 233 -11.11 -5.46 -10.14
C ALA A 233 -11.81 -4.50 -11.09
N THR A 234 -12.73 -3.70 -10.54
CA THR A 234 -13.32 -2.55 -11.24
C THR A 234 -12.41 -1.35 -11.14
N ASP A 235 -11.74 -1.19 -10.00
CA ASP A 235 -10.98 0.00 -9.65
C ASP A 235 -9.58 -0.37 -9.14
N ILE A 236 -8.54 0.08 -9.85
CA ILE A 236 -7.14 0.03 -9.41
C ILE A 236 -6.65 1.47 -9.32
N GLU A 237 -6.50 2.00 -8.11
CA GLU A 237 -6.17 3.40 -7.86
C GLU A 237 -4.67 3.71 -8.11
N MET A 238 -4.20 4.88 -7.66
CA MET A 238 -2.89 5.43 -7.99
C MET A 238 -1.76 4.56 -7.42
N GLN A 239 -0.79 4.22 -8.27
CA GLN A 239 0.42 3.49 -7.85
C GLN A 239 0.18 2.14 -7.14
N GLY A 240 -1.00 1.53 -7.32
CA GLY A 240 -1.37 0.25 -6.69
C GLY A 240 -0.32 -0.85 -6.79
N PHE A 241 0.37 -0.97 -7.93
CA PHE A 241 1.47 -1.93 -8.16
C PHE A 241 2.85 -1.25 -8.35
N MET A 242 3.03 -0.04 -7.81
CA MET A 242 4.28 0.71 -8.00
C MET A 242 5.50 -0.10 -7.54
N ALA A 243 6.58 -0.09 -8.30
CA ALA A 243 7.83 -0.79 -7.98
C ALA A 243 7.66 -2.30 -7.69
N CYS A 244 6.63 -2.96 -8.25
CA CYS A 244 6.58 -4.42 -8.37
C CYS A 244 7.56 -4.88 -9.47
N ILE A 245 8.86 -4.80 -9.18
CA ILE A 245 9.93 -4.93 -10.18
C ILE A 245 10.04 -6.32 -10.83
N ASN A 246 9.48 -7.37 -10.21
CA ASN A 246 9.45 -8.73 -10.75
C ASN A 246 8.08 -9.14 -11.34
N LEU A 247 7.14 -8.21 -11.50
CA LEU A 247 5.80 -8.52 -12.03
C LEU A 247 5.89 -8.92 -13.51
N GLN A 248 5.46 -10.14 -13.83
CA GLN A 248 5.63 -10.77 -15.15
C GLN A 248 4.29 -11.21 -15.77
N HIS A 249 3.24 -11.38 -14.96
CA HIS A 249 1.96 -11.91 -15.39
C HIS A 249 0.82 -11.13 -14.74
N ILE A 250 -0.11 -10.64 -15.57
CA ILE A 250 -1.36 -10.01 -15.15
C ILE A 250 -2.53 -10.63 -15.91
N ALA A 251 -3.54 -11.14 -15.21
CA ALA A 251 -4.82 -11.47 -15.82
C ALA A 251 -5.79 -10.30 -15.70
N VAL A 252 -6.47 -9.97 -16.80
CA VAL A 252 -7.51 -8.94 -16.88
C VAL A 252 -8.76 -9.55 -17.52
N LYS A 253 -9.93 -9.06 -17.12
CA LYS A 253 -11.21 -9.53 -17.68
C LYS A 253 -11.35 -9.11 -19.14
N ASN A 254 -10.93 -7.89 -19.43
CA ASN A 254 -11.05 -7.20 -20.70
C ASN A 254 -9.96 -6.12 -20.81
N LEU A 255 -9.87 -5.43 -21.96
CA LEU A 255 -8.82 -4.42 -22.25
C LEU A 255 -9.28 -2.97 -21.99
N ASP A 256 -10.48 -2.81 -21.45
CA ASP A 256 -11.12 -1.55 -21.05
C ASP A 256 -11.05 -1.26 -19.54
N VAL A 257 -10.40 -2.11 -18.74
CA VAL A 257 -10.14 -1.85 -17.30
C VAL A 257 -9.54 -0.45 -17.10
N GLU A 258 -10.16 0.34 -16.23
CA GLU A 258 -9.62 1.64 -15.82
C GLU A 258 -8.43 1.42 -14.88
N LEU A 259 -7.26 1.90 -15.31
CA LEU A 259 -6.02 1.81 -14.55
C LEU A 259 -5.65 3.19 -14.03
N GLY A 260 -5.46 3.30 -12.72
CA GLY A 260 -5.01 4.53 -12.06
C GLY A 260 -3.76 5.11 -12.73
N LYS A 261 -3.69 6.44 -12.80
CA LYS A 261 -2.75 7.24 -13.61
C LYS A 261 -1.26 6.86 -13.54
N VAL A 262 -0.82 6.11 -12.54
CA VAL A 262 0.56 5.65 -12.35
C VAL A 262 0.63 4.24 -11.70
N ALA A 263 -0.43 3.43 -11.84
CA ALA A 263 -0.59 2.11 -11.20
C ALA A 263 0.62 1.16 -11.37
N PHE A 264 1.31 1.21 -12.51
CA PHE A 264 2.47 0.36 -12.85
C PHE A 264 3.79 1.13 -12.91
N SER A 265 3.87 2.32 -12.30
CA SER A 265 5.12 3.08 -12.18
C SER A 265 6.21 2.23 -11.52
N GLY A 266 7.42 2.17 -12.09
CA GLY A 266 8.50 1.35 -11.51
C GLY A 266 8.38 -0.17 -11.73
N VAL A 267 7.31 -0.68 -12.36
CA VAL A 267 7.19 -2.11 -12.68
C VAL A 267 8.25 -2.51 -13.71
N CYS A 268 8.82 -3.70 -13.53
CA CYS A 268 9.95 -4.23 -14.31
C CYS A 268 11.22 -3.33 -14.32
N GLN A 269 11.40 -2.42 -13.35
CA GLN A 269 12.61 -1.63 -13.22
C GLN A 269 13.62 -2.29 -12.26
N ASP A 270 14.67 -2.90 -12.80
CA ASP A 270 15.86 -3.24 -11.99
C ASP A 270 16.47 -1.92 -11.46
N SER A 271 16.40 -1.69 -10.13
CA SER A 271 16.89 -0.46 -9.48
C SER A 271 18.40 -0.20 -9.70
N PHE A 272 19.13 -1.23 -10.16
CA PHE A 272 20.52 -1.19 -10.58
C PHE A 272 20.72 -0.76 -12.04
N HIS A 273 19.99 0.26 -12.52
CA HIS A 273 20.31 1.08 -13.70
C HIS A 273 20.86 0.30 -14.91
N ASN A 274 20.27 -0.87 -15.22
CA ASN A 274 20.70 -1.69 -16.34
C ASN A 274 19.69 -1.57 -17.49
N PRO A 275 19.87 -0.61 -18.42
CA PRO A 275 18.95 -0.39 -19.53
C PRO A 275 18.94 -1.54 -20.56
N GLN A 276 19.62 -2.67 -20.31
CA GLN A 276 19.62 -3.87 -21.15
C GLN A 276 18.76 -5.01 -20.57
N LYS A 277 18.06 -4.81 -19.44
CA LYS A 277 17.29 -5.88 -18.75
C LYS A 277 15.89 -5.42 -18.32
N TYR A 278 15.10 -4.91 -19.25
CA TYR A 278 13.66 -4.76 -19.04
C TYR A 278 12.95 -6.09 -19.25
N GLY A 279 12.00 -6.41 -18.37
CA GLY A 279 11.25 -7.65 -18.41
C GLY A 279 10.19 -7.70 -19.51
N THR A 280 9.55 -8.86 -19.60
CA THR A 280 8.31 -9.05 -20.37
C THR A 280 7.13 -9.11 -19.41
N LEU A 281 6.14 -8.25 -19.60
CA LEU A 281 4.84 -8.33 -18.93
C LEU A 281 3.87 -9.08 -19.85
N THR A 282 3.32 -10.19 -19.36
CA THR A 282 2.34 -11.00 -20.08
C THR A 282 0.94 -10.68 -19.58
N VAL A 283 0.09 -10.20 -20.48
CA VAL A 283 -1.31 -9.88 -20.21
C VAL A 283 -2.18 -11.04 -20.67
N TYR A 284 -3.04 -11.55 -19.79
CA TYR A 284 -3.91 -12.69 -20.03
C TYR A 284 -5.38 -12.26 -20.04
N TYR A 285 -6.11 -12.60 -21.09
CA TYR A 285 -7.55 -12.27 -21.22
C TYR A 285 -8.29 -13.31 -22.09
N GLU A 286 -9.61 -13.43 -21.92
CA GLU A 286 -10.43 -14.46 -22.60
C GLU A 286 -10.49 -14.26 -24.12
N GLY A 287 -10.43 -13.01 -24.58
CA GLY A 287 -10.47 -12.67 -25.99
C GLY A 287 -9.21 -13.05 -26.78
N CYS A 288 -8.10 -13.44 -26.13
CA CYS A 288 -6.85 -13.71 -26.84
C CYS A 288 -6.91 -15.02 -27.64
N SER A 289 -6.93 -14.92 -28.97
CA SER A 289 -7.02 -16.04 -29.91
C SER A 289 -5.95 -15.88 -30.99
N GLY A 290 -5.18 -16.94 -31.25
CA GLY A 290 -3.96 -16.89 -32.07
C GLY A 290 -4.18 -16.86 -33.59
N THR A 291 -5.41 -16.62 -34.07
CA THR A 291 -5.75 -16.67 -35.50
C THR A 291 -6.77 -15.59 -35.90
N GLU A 292 -6.30 -14.66 -36.74
CA GLU A 292 -7.05 -13.96 -37.81
C GLU A 292 -8.23 -13.01 -37.48
N ALA A 293 -8.46 -12.65 -36.21
CA ALA A 293 -9.15 -11.39 -35.86
C ALA A 293 -8.18 -10.19 -35.79
N HIS A 294 -7.10 -10.21 -36.57
CA HIS A 294 -5.82 -9.63 -36.16
C HIS A 294 -5.82 -8.10 -36.02
N ALA A 295 -6.46 -7.37 -36.96
CA ALA A 295 -6.35 -5.91 -37.05
C ALA A 295 -7.08 -5.15 -35.92
N ALA A 296 -8.36 -5.45 -35.68
CA ALA A 296 -9.13 -4.80 -34.60
C ALA A 296 -8.57 -5.15 -33.22
N LYS A 297 -8.20 -6.42 -33.03
CA LYS A 297 -7.55 -6.92 -31.81
C LYS A 297 -6.23 -6.20 -31.53
N THR A 298 -5.39 -5.99 -32.55
CA THR A 298 -4.17 -5.18 -32.37
C THR A 298 -4.46 -3.72 -32.04
N THR A 299 -5.62 -3.15 -32.41
CA THR A 299 -5.99 -1.80 -31.97
C THR A 299 -6.31 -1.77 -30.48
N GLU A 300 -7.12 -2.71 -29.99
CA GLU A 300 -7.45 -2.84 -28.56
C GLU A 300 -6.20 -3.18 -27.72
N GLU A 301 -5.36 -4.10 -28.19
CA GLU A 301 -4.09 -4.45 -27.55
C GLU A 301 -3.10 -3.27 -27.52
N ASN A 302 -2.97 -2.49 -28.60
CA ASN A 302 -2.13 -1.30 -28.63
C ASN A 302 -2.69 -0.15 -27.76
N ASP A 303 -4.01 0.04 -27.71
CA ASP A 303 -4.66 0.96 -26.80
C ASP A 303 -4.41 0.55 -25.34
N PHE A 304 -4.50 -0.74 -25.02
CA PHE A 304 -4.17 -1.26 -23.69
C PHE A 304 -2.69 -1.07 -23.32
N VAL A 305 -1.76 -1.31 -24.26
CA VAL A 305 -0.33 -0.98 -24.04
C VAL A 305 -0.15 0.53 -23.80
N THR A 306 -0.88 1.38 -24.52
CA THR A 306 -0.85 2.84 -24.33
C THR A 306 -1.43 3.24 -22.98
N LYS A 307 -2.51 2.60 -22.51
CA LYS A 307 -3.06 2.74 -21.15
C LYS A 307 -2.05 2.31 -20.09
N LEU A 308 -1.41 1.14 -20.25
CA LEU A 308 -0.36 0.67 -19.32
C LEU A 308 0.82 1.65 -19.23
N GLN A 309 1.30 2.18 -20.37
CA GLN A 309 2.37 3.19 -20.41
C GLN A 309 1.93 4.52 -19.80
N THR A 310 0.68 4.93 -20.03
CA THR A 310 0.09 6.11 -19.39
C THR A 310 -0.03 5.91 -17.87
N ALA A 311 -0.37 4.70 -17.43
CA ALA A 311 -0.37 4.22 -16.04
C ALA A 311 1.05 3.93 -15.49
N GLY A 312 2.10 4.45 -16.13
CA GLY A 312 3.46 4.45 -15.61
C GLY A 312 4.31 3.22 -15.95
N LEU A 313 3.80 2.23 -16.68
CA LEU A 313 4.62 1.11 -17.15
C LEU A 313 5.76 1.65 -18.01
N ASN A 314 7.00 1.26 -17.70
CA ASN A 314 8.17 1.77 -18.41
C ASN A 314 8.12 1.34 -19.89
N SER A 315 8.33 2.28 -20.81
CA SER A 315 8.21 2.08 -22.26
C SER A 315 9.19 1.06 -22.85
N GLN A 316 10.20 0.63 -22.09
CA GLN A 316 11.15 -0.42 -22.47
C GLN A 316 10.70 -1.82 -22.03
N VAL A 317 9.62 -1.93 -21.25
CA VAL A 317 8.99 -3.22 -20.90
C VAL A 317 8.25 -3.76 -22.13
N THR A 318 8.56 -5.01 -22.50
CA THR A 318 7.83 -5.67 -23.58
C THR A 318 6.50 -6.17 -23.04
N VAL A 319 5.38 -5.68 -23.57
CA VAL A 319 4.06 -6.24 -23.29
C VAL A 319 3.74 -7.30 -24.35
N GLN A 320 3.30 -8.48 -23.91
CA GLN A 320 2.81 -9.54 -24.78
C GLN A 320 1.46 -10.05 -24.28
N PHE A 321 0.65 -10.61 -25.17
CA PHE A 321 -0.70 -11.09 -24.87
C PHE A 321 -0.79 -12.62 -24.96
N ALA A 322 -1.60 -13.23 -24.09
CA ALA A 322 -1.80 -14.67 -24.04
C ALA A 322 -3.25 -15.06 -23.70
N PRO A 323 -3.73 -16.25 -24.14
CA PRO A 323 -5.04 -16.77 -23.72
C PRO A 323 -5.12 -16.99 -22.22
N LEU A 324 -6.25 -16.62 -21.59
CA LEU A 324 -6.44 -16.72 -20.13
C LEU A 324 -6.17 -18.13 -19.57
N GLY A 325 -6.52 -19.19 -20.31
CA GLY A 325 -6.21 -20.58 -19.93
C GLY A 325 -4.71 -20.95 -19.87
N LYS A 326 -3.80 -19.99 -20.10
CA LYS A 326 -2.35 -20.11 -19.86
C LYS A 326 -1.85 -19.29 -18.67
N PHE A 327 -2.74 -18.66 -17.90
CA PHE A 327 -2.36 -17.83 -16.75
C PHE A 327 -1.68 -18.69 -15.67
N PRO A 328 -0.47 -18.33 -15.19
CA PRO A 328 0.24 -19.11 -14.17
C PRO A 328 -0.55 -19.13 -12.86
N GLY A 329 -0.78 -20.33 -12.32
CA GLY A 329 -1.53 -20.51 -11.08
C GLY A 329 -3.04 -20.64 -11.25
N ALA A 330 -3.58 -20.45 -12.47
CA ALA A 330 -4.93 -20.93 -12.77
C ALA A 330 -4.96 -22.45 -12.53
N GLN A 331 -5.72 -22.88 -11.52
CA GLN A 331 -6.16 -24.27 -11.45
C GLN A 331 -6.87 -24.56 -12.78
N PRO A 332 -6.62 -25.71 -13.45
CA PRO A 332 -7.58 -26.15 -14.43
C PRO A 332 -8.91 -26.29 -13.68
N GLU A 333 -9.97 -25.65 -14.18
CA GLU A 333 -11.30 -26.19 -13.90
C GLU A 333 -11.29 -27.60 -14.50
N GLU A 334 -11.14 -28.61 -13.64
CA GLU A 334 -11.52 -29.96 -14.03
C GLU A 334 -12.97 -29.85 -14.50
N PRO A 335 -13.28 -30.25 -15.75
CA PRO A 335 -14.65 -30.17 -16.24
C PRO A 335 -15.51 -30.95 -15.25
N SER A 336 -16.44 -30.23 -14.60
CA SER A 336 -17.28 -30.77 -13.53
C SER A 336 -17.74 -32.16 -13.93
N ALA A 337 -17.32 -33.16 -13.14
CA ALA A 337 -17.57 -34.55 -13.46
C ALA A 337 -19.07 -34.80 -13.43
N GLU A 338 -19.70 -34.63 -14.58
CA GLU A 338 -21.10 -34.90 -14.83
C GLU A 338 -21.36 -36.33 -14.37
N GLN A 339 -21.99 -36.49 -13.21
CA GLN A 339 -22.25 -37.82 -12.66
C GLN A 339 -23.01 -38.58 -13.74
N PRO A 340 -22.50 -39.74 -14.21
CA PRO A 340 -23.22 -40.51 -15.20
C PRO A 340 -24.62 -40.78 -14.64
N PRO A 341 -25.69 -40.55 -15.43
CA PRO A 341 -27.06 -40.62 -14.92
C PRO A 341 -27.27 -41.96 -14.24
N ALA A 342 -27.83 -41.92 -13.02
CA ALA A 342 -27.97 -43.09 -12.17
C ALA A 342 -28.56 -44.26 -12.95
N PRO A 343 -27.98 -45.47 -12.89
CA PRO A 343 -28.38 -46.59 -13.73
C PRO A 343 -29.87 -46.88 -13.54
N ASP A 344 -30.62 -46.86 -14.64
CA ASP A 344 -32.06 -47.04 -14.64
C ASP A 344 -32.43 -48.43 -14.09
N ASN A 345 -32.91 -48.44 -12.84
CA ASN A 345 -33.14 -49.65 -12.05
C ASN A 345 -34.39 -50.45 -12.47
N ALA A 346 -34.91 -50.22 -13.68
CA ALA A 346 -35.96 -51.01 -14.31
C ALA A 346 -35.58 -52.51 -14.44
N LEU A 347 -34.33 -52.82 -14.80
CA LEU A 347 -33.85 -54.21 -14.91
C LEU A 347 -33.70 -54.88 -13.53
N ALA A 348 -33.15 -54.17 -12.54
CA ALA A 348 -33.01 -54.69 -11.17
C ALA A 348 -34.37 -55.05 -10.54
N ARG A 349 -35.40 -54.22 -10.78
CA ARG A 349 -36.79 -54.49 -10.34
C ARG A 349 -37.44 -55.68 -11.04
N THR A 350 -36.98 -56.07 -12.23
CA THR A 350 -37.52 -57.22 -12.96
C THR A 350 -36.93 -58.54 -12.47
N ILE A 351 -35.63 -58.55 -12.14
CA ILE A 351 -34.92 -59.76 -11.67
C ILE A 351 -35.36 -60.17 -10.26
N LEU A 352 -35.69 -59.20 -9.38
CA LEU A 352 -36.18 -59.45 -8.01
C LEU A 352 -37.61 -60.02 -7.94
N ASN A 353 -38.36 -60.04 -9.05
CA ASN A 353 -39.70 -60.65 -9.14
C ASN A 353 -39.68 -62.07 -9.76
N LEU A 354 -38.48 -62.65 -9.98
CA LEU A 354 -38.28 -63.96 -10.60
C LEU A 354 -37.44 -64.94 -9.74
N PHE A 355 -37.24 -64.62 -8.46
CA PHE A 355 -36.59 -65.47 -7.45
C PHE A 355 -37.51 -65.69 -6.24
#